data_AF-N7A0P3-F1
#
_entry.id   AF-N7A0P3-F1
#
_cell.length_a   1.000
_cell.length_b   1.000
_cell.length_c   1.000
_cell.angle_alpha   90.00
_cell.angle_beta   90.00
_cell.angle_gamma   90.00
#
_symmetry.space_group_name_H-M   'P 1'
#
loop_
_entity.id
_entity.type
_entity.pdbx_description
1 polymer ?
#
loop_
_entity_poly.entity_id
_entity_poly.type
_entity_poly.pdbx_seq_one_letter_code
_entity_poly.pdbx_strand_id
1 'polypeptide(L)' 'MSTLPRFHIQKTDGLYLPIPFLFVTERMCAEILAEREALAEKLPEPTRKRQQALFARYDPRVSAEAFGGLLNLFGNPAD' A
#
# COMPACT_ATOMS: atom_id res chain seq x y z
N MET A 1 2.10 18.77 11.39
CA MET A 1 2.29 18.76 9.92
C MET A 1 1.50 17.60 9.36
N SER A 2 0.51 17.84 8.49
CA SER A 2 -0.16 16.74 7.80
C SER A 2 0.78 16.25 6.72
N THR A 3 1.53 15.19 7.00
CA THR A 3 2.34 14.50 5.98
C THR A 3 1.40 13.95 4.92
N LEU A 4 1.64 14.33 3.67
CA LEU A 4 0.92 13.76 2.54
C LEU A 4 1.19 12.25 2.48
N PRO A 5 0.19 11.42 2.15
CA PRO A 5 0.43 10.00 1.92
C PRO A 5 1.45 9.82 0.79
N ARG A 6 2.37 8.89 1.00
CA ARG A 6 3.49 8.59 0.11
C ARG A 6 3.12 7.55 -0.94
N PHE A 7 2.21 6.63 -0.63
CA PHE A 7 1.86 5.49 -1.50
C PHE A 7 0.43 5.55 -2.03
N HIS A 8 -0.34 6.58 -1.64
CA HIS A 8 -1.70 6.79 -2.10
C HIS A 8 -1.94 8.23 -2.55
N ILE A 9 -2.76 8.39 -3.57
CA ILE A 9 -3.22 9.69 -4.08
C ILE A 9 -4.60 9.96 -3.50
N GLN A 10 -4.75 11.08 -2.79
CA GLN A 10 -6.07 11.53 -2.35
C GLN A 10 -6.86 12.09 -3.53
N LYS A 11 -8.06 11.56 -3.74
CA LYS A 11 -9.02 12.03 -4.74
C LYS A 11 -9.88 13.17 -4.18
N THR A 12 -10.58 13.87 -5.08
CA THR A 12 -11.54 14.93 -4.73
C THR A 12 -12.73 14.45 -3.92
N ASP A 13 -13.07 13.16 -3.97
CA ASP A 13 -14.12 12.52 -3.17
C ASP A 13 -13.66 12.14 -1.75
N GLY A 14 -12.40 12.46 -1.40
CA GLY A 14 -11.79 12.15 -0.11
C GLY A 14 -11.28 10.71 0.02
N LEU A 15 -11.44 9.87 -1.01
CA LEU A 15 -10.87 8.52 -1.04
C LEU A 15 -9.42 8.54 -1.51
N TYR A 16 -8.69 7.47 -1.21
CA TYR A 16 -7.29 7.31 -1.52
C TYR A 16 -7.11 6.18 -2.56
N LEU A 17 -6.47 6.48 -3.68
CA LEU A 17 -6.11 5.48 -4.69
C LEU A 17 -4.69 4.96 -4.45
N PRO A 18 -4.45 3.64 -4.55
CA PRO A 18 -3.10 3.11 -4.47
C PRO A 18 -2.28 3.56 -5.68
N ILE A 19 -1.02 3.91 -5.44
CA ILE A 19 0.00 3.99 -6.48
C ILE A 19 0.54 2.56 -6.68
N PRO A 20 0.36 1.92 -7.83
CA PRO A 20 0.85 0.57 -8.05
C PRO A 20 2.36 0.58 -8.30
N PHE A 21 3.09 -0.31 -7.63
CA PHE A 21 4.52 -0.49 -7.82
C PHE A 21 4.80 -1.89 -8.33
N LEU A 22 5.64 -2.00 -9.36
CA LEU A 22 6.04 -3.29 -9.91
C LEU A 22 6.97 -4.06 -8.97
N PHE A 23 7.90 -3.34 -8.33
CA PHE A 23 8.81 -3.89 -7.34
C PHE A 23 8.49 -3.28 -5.98
N VAL A 24 8.20 -4.15 -5.02
CA VAL A 24 7.89 -3.77 -3.64
C VAL A 24 8.86 -4.53 -2.75
N THR A 25 9.62 -3.83 -1.92
CA THR A 25 10.43 -4.47 -0.87
C THR A 25 9.54 -4.81 0.32
N GLU A 26 9.98 -5.72 1.20
CA GLU A 26 9.24 -6.03 2.43
C GLU A 26 9.00 -4.79 3.28
N ARG A 27 10.04 -3.97 3.46
CA ARG A 27 9.93 -2.67 4.14
C ARG A 27 8.88 -1.77 3.51
N MET A 28 8.88 -1.66 2.18
CA MET A 28 7.91 -0.83 1.48
C MET A 28 6.49 -1.39 1.61
N CYS A 29 6.31 -2.71 1.60
CA CYS A 29 5.03 -3.36 1.87
C CYS A 29 4.52 -2.97 3.27
N ALA A 30 5.36 -3.06 4.30
CA ALA A 30 5.02 -2.66 5.66
C ALA A 30 4.63 -1.17 5.74
N GLU A 31 5.41 -0.29 5.10
CA GLU A 31 5.12 1.15 5.04
C GLU A 31 3.78 1.45 4.33
N ILE A 32 3.46 0.75 3.23
CA ILE A 32 2.18 0.88 2.52
C ILE A 32 1.02 0.44 3.43
N LEU A 33 1.15 -0.68 4.13
CA LEU A 33 0.10 -1.22 5.00
C LEU A 33 -0.15 -0.30 6.20
N ALA A 34 0.90 0.21 6.83
CA ALA A 34 0.81 1.19 7.91
C ALA A 34 0.14 2.49 7.44
N GLU A 35 0.46 2.97 6.24
CA GLU A 35 -0.20 4.13 5.67
C GLU A 35 -1.70 3.87 5.45
N ARG A 36 -2.09 2.69 4.95
CA ARG A 36 -3.51 2.34 4.76
C ARG A 36 -4.30 2.36 6.07
N GLU A 37 -3.72 1.87 7.15
CA GLU A 37 -4.32 1.90 8.49
C GLU A 37 -4.53 3.34 8.96
N ALA A 38 -3.48 4.16 8.90
CA ALA A 38 -3.55 5.58 9.27
C ALA A 38 -4.55 6.39 8.41
N LEU A 39 -4.74 6.01 7.14
CA LEU A 39 -5.74 6.62 6.27
C LEU A 39 -7.17 6.16 6.63
N ALA A 40 -7.36 4.87 6.91
CA ALA A 40 -8.66 4.32 7.27
C ALA A 40 -9.20 4.85 8.61
N GLU A 41 -8.32 5.09 9.59
CA GLU A 41 -8.68 5.66 10.89
C GLU A 41 -9.29 7.06 10.77
N LYS A 42 -8.78 7.88 9.83
CA LYS A 42 -9.23 9.27 9.61
C LYS A 42 -10.57 9.36 8.87
N LEU A 43 -11.05 8.27 8.28
CA LEU A 43 -12.27 8.27 7.48
C LEU A 43 -13.52 7.97 8.33
N PRO A 44 -14.65 8.65 8.07
CA PRO A 44 -15.94 8.25 8.62
C PRO A 44 -16.29 6.81 8.24
N GLU A 45 -16.98 6.11 9.14
CA GLU A 45 -17.35 4.69 8.98
C GLU A 45 -17.99 4.31 7.63
N PRO A 46 -18.95 5.06 7.06
CA PRO A 46 -19.51 4.72 5.74
C PRO A 46 -18.48 4.85 4.59
N THR A 47 -17.54 5.80 4.71
CA THR A 47 -16.47 6.01 3.72
C THR A 47 -15.36 4.97 3.88
N ARG A 48 -15.09 4.53 5.12
CA ARG A 48 -14.09 3.50 5.44
C ARG A 48 -14.35 2.19 4.70
N LYS A 49 -15.60 1.72 4.61
CA LYS A 49 -15.95 0.51 3.84
C LYS A 49 -15.61 0.64 2.35
N ARG A 50 -15.92 1.79 1.75
CA ARG A 50 -15.59 2.07 0.34
C ARG A 50 -14.07 2.13 0.14
N GLN A 51 -13.36 2.75 1.08
CA GLN A 51 -11.90 2.82 1.07
C GLN A 51 -11.24 1.44 1.16
N GLN A 52 -11.71 0.57 2.05
CA GLN A 52 -11.23 -0.81 2.19
C GLN A 52 -11.40 -1.60 0.89
N ALA A 53 -12.55 -1.44 0.22
CA ALA A 53 -12.79 -2.07 -1.09
C ALA A 53 -11.83 -1.56 -2.18
N LEU A 54 -11.43 -0.28 -2.14
CA LEU A 54 -10.41 0.26 -3.04
C LEU A 54 -9.02 -0.28 -2.74
N PHE A 55 -8.63 -0.35 -1.46
CA PHE A 55 -7.34 -0.93 -1.06
C PHE A 55 -7.22 -2.41 -1.44
N ALA A 56 -8.32 -3.16 -1.38
CA ALA A 56 -8.33 -4.58 -1.77
C ALA A 56 -8.05 -4.83 -3.26
N ARG A 57 -8.15 -3.81 -4.13
CA ARG A 57 -7.84 -3.94 -5.57
C ARG A 57 -6.35 -4.11 -5.87
N TYR A 58 -5.50 -3.76 -4.92
CA TYR A 58 -4.05 -3.87 -5.04
C TYR A 58 -3.49 -4.34 -3.71
N ASP A 59 -3.00 -5.58 -3.66
CA ASP A 59 -2.30 -6.10 -2.49
C ASP A 59 -0.77 -5.94 -2.67
N PRO A 60 -0.11 -5.05 -1.90
CA PRO A 60 1.34 -4.88 -1.99
C PRO A 60 2.12 -6.15 -1.60
N ARG A 61 1.50 -7.09 -0.86
CA ARG A 61 2.14 -8.36 -0.46
C ARG A 61 2.46 -9.24 -1.65
N VAL A 62 1.54 -9.30 -2.63
CA VAL A 62 1.75 -10.06 -3.87
C VAL A 62 2.99 -9.55 -4.63
N SER A 63 3.16 -8.23 -4.69
CA SER A 63 4.33 -7.63 -5.36
C SER A 63 5.61 -7.83 -4.55
N ALA A 64 5.52 -7.80 -3.22
CA ALA A 64 6.65 -8.06 -2.33
C ALA A 64 7.15 -9.51 -2.43
N GLU A 65 6.24 -10.48 -2.39
CA GLU A 65 6.56 -11.90 -2.57
C GLU A 65 7.18 -12.18 -3.94
N ALA A 66 6.59 -11.62 -5.01
CA ALA A 66 7.13 -11.78 -6.36
C ALA A 66 8.55 -11.20 -6.48
N PHE A 67 8.80 -10.03 -5.89
CA PHE A 67 10.12 -9.41 -5.93
C PHE A 67 11.13 -10.14 -5.06
N GLY A 68 10.75 -10.58 -3.85
CA GLY A 68 11.59 -11.43 -3.00
C GLY A 68 11.96 -12.75 -3.70
N GLY A 69 11.01 -13.38 -4.40
CA GLY A 69 11.26 -14.56 -5.23
C GLY A 69 12.27 -14.31 -6.35
N LEU A 70 12.16 -13.18 -7.05
CA LEU A 70 13.12 -12.77 -8.07
C LEU A 70 14.52 -12.60 -7.48
N LEU A 71 14.61 -11.88 -6.36
CA LEU A 71 15.85 -11.61 -5.64
C LEU A 71 16.56 -12.90 -5.17
N ASN A 72 15.80 -13.84 -4.63
CA ASN A 72 16.30 -15.16 -4.24
C ASN A 72 16.85 -15.96 -5.43
N LEU A 73 16.21 -15.89 -6.59
CA LEU A 73 16.68 -16.57 -7.81
C LEU A 73 18.06 -16.07 -8.26
N PHE A 74 18.38 -14.81 -8.01
CA PHE A 74 19.67 -14.20 -8.34
C PHE A 74 20.67 -14.19 -7.16
N GLY A 75 20.38 -14.90 -6.06
CA GLY A 75 21.28 -15.00 -4.91
C GLY A 75 21.40 -13.72 -4.09
N ASN A 76 20.45 -12.80 -4.21
CA ASN A 76 20.41 -11.53 -3.47
C ASN A 76 19.17 -11.51 -2.57
N PRO A 77 19.09 -12.33 -1.51
CA PRO A 77 17.90 -12.37 -0.66
C PRO A 77 17.57 -10.98 -0.12
N ALA A 78 16.27 -10.66 -0.02
CA ALA A 78 15.83 -9.47 0.68
C ALA A 78 16.09 -9.70 2.19
N ASP A 79 16.92 -8.86 2.80
CA ASP A 79 17.17 -8.82 4.25
C ASP A 79 15.95 -8.32 5.03
#